data_AF-A0A7C5EZ25-F1
#
_entry.id   AF-A0A7C5EZ25-F1
#
_cell.length_a   1.000
_cell.length_b   1.000
_cell.length_c   1.000
_cell.angle_alpha   90.00
_cell.angle_beta   90.00
_cell.angle_gamma   90.00
#
_symmetry.space_group_name_H-M   'P 1'
#
loop_
_entity.id
_entity.type
_entity.pdbx_description
1 polymer ?
#
loop_
_entity_poly.entity_id
_entity_poly.type
_entity_poly.pdbx_seq_one_letter_code
_entity_poly.pdbx_strand_id
1 'polypeptide(L)' 'MPGTERQPAEALEGLLKRFRRELSQSGQLQQYRRKQRYASKSEIRREKIRKALRRQRRKERRAQKRSAQRYSE' A
#
# COMPACT_ATOMS: atom_id res chain seq x y z
N MET A 1 0.52 16.50 -6.76
CA MET A 1 1.87 15.96 -7.05
C MET A 1 2.72 16.28 -5.84
N PRO A 2 3.63 15.40 -5.40
CA PRO A 2 4.51 15.73 -4.28
C PRO A 2 5.39 16.92 -4.64
N GLY A 3 5.37 17.95 -3.79
CA GLY A 3 6.14 19.18 -3.93
C GLY A 3 7.37 19.14 -3.03
N THR A 4 8.18 18.08 -3.16
CA THR A 4 9.35 17.91 -2.31
C THR A 4 10.44 18.89 -2.75
N GLU A 5 10.75 19.87 -1.92
CA GLU A 5 11.81 20.85 -2.17
C GLU A 5 13.16 20.39 -1.61
N ARG A 6 14.25 20.82 -2.25
CA ARG A 6 15.61 20.48 -1.86
C ARG A 6 16.00 21.30 -0.63
N GLN A 7 16.38 20.63 0.45
CA GLN A 7 16.96 21.29 1.61
C GLN A 7 18.42 21.68 1.32
N PRO A 8 18.88 22.86 1.78
CA PRO A 8 20.18 23.41 1.39
C PRO A 8 21.37 22.54 1.80
N ALA A 9 21.27 21.81 2.91
CA ALA A 9 22.33 20.93 3.41
C ALA A 9 22.25 19.49 2.86
N GLU A 10 21.32 19.20 1.95
CA GLU A 10 21.03 17.83 1.55
C GLU A 10 21.62 17.44 0.19
N ALA A 11 22.22 16.25 0.16
CA ALA A 11 22.56 15.56 -1.07
C ALA A 11 21.31 15.18 -1.87
N LEU A 12 21.41 15.21 -3.20
CA LEU A 12 20.31 14.92 -4.14
C LEU A 12 19.62 13.58 -3.85
N GLU A 13 20.37 12.57 -3.41
CA GLU A 13 19.82 11.26 -3.08
C GLU A 13 18.80 11.29 -1.94
N GLY A 14 19.00 12.15 -0.94
CA GLY A 14 18.09 12.29 0.18
C GLY A 14 16.74 12.88 -0.26
N LEU A 15 16.78 13.89 -1.13
CA LEU A 15 15.60 14.45 -1.79
C LEU A 15 14.83 13.39 -2.57
N LEU A 16 15.52 12.59 -3.39
CA LEU A 16 14.89 11.53 -4.19
C LEU A 16 14.23 10.45 -3.32
N LYS A 17 14.86 10.09 -2.18
CA LYS A 17 14.27 9.16 -1.21
C LYS A 17 12.96 9.71 -0.63
N ARG A 18 12.93 10.99 -0.24
CA ARG A 18 11.69 11.64 0.25
C ARG A 18 10.62 11.73 -0.82
N PHE A 19 10.99 12.16 -2.02
CA PHE A 19 10.05 12.25 -3.13
C PHE A 19 9.41 10.90 -3.46
N ARG A 20 10.20 9.81 -3.49
CA ARG A 20 9.67 8.44 -3.67
C ARG A 20 8.73 8.03 -2.55
N ARG A 21 9.04 8.39 -1.30
CA ARG A 21 8.17 8.16 -0.14
C ARG A 21 6.85 8.91 -0.27
N GLU A 22 6.86 10.19 -0.61
CA GLU A 22 5.65 11.00 -0.79
C GLU A 22 4.81 10.52 -1.98
N LEU A 23 5.44 10.14 -3.10
CA LEU A 23 4.76 9.49 -4.23
C LEU A 23 4.06 8.19 -3.82
N SER A 24 4.72 7.39 -2.98
CA SER A 24 4.15 6.13 -2.49
C SER A 24 3.00 6.36 -1.51
N GLN A 25 3.14 7.34 -0.62
CA GLN A 25 2.11 7.70 0.37
C GLN A 25 0.88 8.33 -0.27
N SER A 26 1.06 9.25 -1.23
CA SER A 26 -0.04 9.88 -1.96
C SER A 26 -0.81 8.89 -2.83
N GLY A 27 -0.20 7.75 -3.18
CA GLY A 27 -0.83 6.67 -3.93
C GLY A 27 -1.20 7.04 -5.37
N GLN A 28 -0.68 8.17 -5.90
CA GLN A 28 -1.02 8.68 -7.22
C GLN A 28 -0.71 7.67 -8.33
N LEU A 29 0.45 7.02 -8.28
CA LEU A 29 0.83 5.96 -9.22
C LEU A 29 -0.14 4.76 -9.17
N GLN A 30 -0.62 4.40 -7.98
CA GLN A 30 -1.60 3.33 -7.84
C GLN A 30 -2.94 3.71 -8.47
N GLN A 31 -3.38 4.96 -8.26
CA GLN A 31 -4.63 5.45 -8.87
C GLN A 31 -4.52 5.46 -10.39
N TYR A 32 -3.41 5.95 -10.94
CA TYR A 32 -3.16 5.95 -12.38
C TYR A 32 -3.22 4.53 -12.96
N ARG A 33 -2.51 3.57 -12.35
CA ARG A 33 -2.53 2.16 -12.78
C ARG A 33 -3.94 1.55 -12.73
N ARG A 34 -4.76 1.92 -11.75
CA ARG A 34 -6.16 1.46 -11.66
C ARG A 34 -7.05 2.04 -12.76
N LYS A 35 -6.74 3.24 -13.24
CA LYS A 35 -7.50 3.92 -14.30
C LYS A 35 -7.00 3.60 -15.72
N GLN A 36 -5.83 2.95 -15.85
CA GLN A 36 -5.20 2.65 -17.15
C GLN A 36 -6.07 1.75 -18.05
N ARG A 37 -6.93 0.91 -17.45
CA ARG A 37 -7.87 0.07 -18.18
C ARG A 37 -9.27 0.32 -17.65
N TYR A 38 -10.25 0.24 -18.55
CA TYR A 38 -11.65 0.23 -18.16
C TYR A 38 -11.95 -1.03 -17.33
N ALA A 39 -12.68 -0.84 -16.24
CA ALA A 39 -13.23 -1.90 -15.42
C ALA A 39 -14.67 -1.54 -15.10
N SER A 40 -15.57 -2.50 -15.28
CA SER A 40 -17.00 -2.29 -15.02
C SER A 40 -17.27 -2.10 -13.52
N LYS A 41 -18.43 -1.50 -13.19
CA LYS A 41 -18.86 -1.32 -11.78
C LYS A 41 -18.88 -2.64 -11.01
N SER A 42 -19.27 -3.75 -11.67
CA SER A 42 -19.33 -5.08 -11.06
C SER A 42 -17.93 -5.64 -10.79
N GLU A 43 -16.98 -5.47 -11.71
CA GLU A 43 -15.58 -5.90 -11.52
C GLU A 43 -14.91 -5.17 -10.36
N ILE A 44 -15.10 -3.85 -10.26
CA ILE A 44 -14.57 -3.05 -9.15
C ILE A 44 -15.14 -3.56 -7.82
N ARG A 45 -16.44 -3.86 -7.75
CA ARG A 45 -17.07 -4.44 -6.55
C ARG A 45 -16.50 -5.83 -6.21
N ARG A 46 -16.41 -6.73 -7.19
CA ARG A 46 -15.83 -8.07 -7.01
C ARG A 46 -14.40 -8.00 -6.48
N GLU A 47 -13.59 -7.10 -7.02
CA GLU A 47 -12.22 -6.91 -6.56
C GLU A 47 -12.14 -6.38 -5.12
N LYS A 48 -13.00 -5.43 -4.74
CA LYS A 48 -13.09 -4.91 -3.36
C LYS A 48 -13.45 -6.01 -2.37
N ILE A 49 -14.48 -6.82 -2.66
CA ILE A 49 -14.90 -7.94 -1.81
C ILE A 49 -13.77 -8.97 -1.67
N ARG A 50 -13.15 -9.35 -2.79
CA ARG A 50 -12.02 -10.29 -2.80
C ARG A 50 -10.84 -9.77 -1.95
N LYS A 51 -10.52 -8.48 -2.04
CA LYS A 51 -9.47 -7.84 -1.22
C LYS A 51 -9.85 -7.82 0.27
N ALA A 52 -11.11 -7.56 0.62
CA ALA A 52 -11.59 -7.59 2.00
C ALA A 52 -11.44 -8.98 2.61
N LEU A 53 -11.92 -10.02 1.93
CA LEU A 53 -11.79 -11.42 2.37
C LEU A 53 -10.32 -11.83 2.52
N ARG A 54 -9.45 -11.45 1.58
CA ARG A 54 -8.00 -11.70 1.67
C ARG A 54 -7.38 -11.02 2.91
N ARG A 55 -7.80 -9.80 3.23
CA ARG A 55 -7.33 -9.08 4.43
C ARG A 55 -7.79 -9.78 5.71
N GLN A 56 -9.05 -10.20 5.77
CA GLN A 56 -9.60 -10.94 6.92
C GLN A 56 -8.85 -12.25 7.15
N ARG A 57 -8.73 -13.10 6.12
CA ARG A 57 -7.97 -14.37 6.19
C ARG A 57 -6.50 -14.16 6.58
N ARG A 58 -5.90 -13.02 6.24
CA ARG A 58 -4.54 -12.69 6.66
C ARG A 58 -4.47 -12.32 8.15
N LYS A 59 -5.50 -11.63 8.68
CA LYS A 59 -5.59 -11.32 10.12
C LYS A 59 -5.78 -12.59 10.94
N GLU A 60 -6.70 -13.47 10.55
CA GLU A 60 -6.96 -14.76 11.21
C GLU A 60 -5.70 -15.61 11.29
N ARG A 61 -5.00 -15.79 10.15
CA ARG A 61 -3.73 -16.54 10.13
C ARG A 61 -2.64 -15.94 11.01
N ARG A 62 -2.57 -14.61 11.12
CA ARG A 62 -1.62 -13.95 12.02
C ARG A 62 -1.99 -14.17 13.48
N ALA A 63 -3.28 -14.14 13.82
CA ALA A 63 -3.75 -14.40 15.18
C ALA A 63 -3.46 -15.85 15.61
N GLN A 64 -3.76 -16.83 14.75
CA GLN A 64 -3.46 -18.25 14.99
C GLN A 64 -1.96 -18.52 15.19
N LYS A 65 -1.09 -17.87 14.40
CA LYS A 65 0.36 -17.98 14.58
C LYS A 65 0.80 -17.43 15.93
N ARG A 66 0.27 -16.26 16.35
CA ARG A 66 0.59 -15.66 17.65
C ARG A 66 0.10 -16.51 18.81
N SER A 67 -1.08 -17.11 18.72
CA SER A 67 -1.57 -18.03 19.76
C SER A 67 -0.73 -19.30 19.82
N ALA A 68 -0.38 -19.89 18.68
CA ALA A 68 0.47 -21.08 18.64
C ALA A 68 1.86 -20.83 19.25
N GLN A 69 2.48 -19.67 18.97
CA GLN A 69 3.74 -19.25 19.59
C GLN A 69 3.63 -19.07 21.12
N ARG A 70 2.48 -18.60 21.62
CA ARG A 70 2.26 -18.37 23.06
C ARG A 70 2.10 -19.66 23.87
N TYR A 71 1.64 -20.75 23.26
CA TYR A 71 1.46 -22.05 23.92
C TYR A 71 2.67 -22.98 23.75
N SER A 72 3.70 -22.57 23.00
CA SER A 72 4.96 -23.30 22.85
C SER A 72 6.06 -22.82 23.80
N GLU A 73 5.80 -21.79 24.60
CA GLU A 73 6.62 -21.29 25.71
C GLU A 73 6.05 -21.81 27.04
#